data_AF-A0A934M7S0-F1
#
_entry.id   AF-A0A934M7S0-F1
#
_cell.length_a   1.000
_cell.length_b   1.000
_cell.length_c   1.000
_cell.angle_alpha   90.00
_cell.angle_beta   90.00
_cell.angle_gamma   90.00
#
_symmetry.space_group_name_H-M   'P 1'
#
loop_
_entity.id
_entity.type
_entity.pdbx_description
1 polymer ?
#
loop_
_entity_poly.entity_id
_entity_poly.type
_entity_poly.pdbx_seq_one_letter_code
_entity_poly.pdbx_strand_id
1 'polypeptide(L)'
;MPDEIRGIAMAPELDEQAGAVRLPLDRFVETPEELDVLTVAGSVLTFRCARDQGVPAQASGQLPESSHAIYESESYFGPWTTDQAQRFGFVSPSSDNDLVANGITERAEGTAEPTVPPNARLTEADWAVVDECVDGPEQKMFAAALTHDGPWEESMQALPEALLRDDRTEELVSELTECYEDHGLEPGDELAWYPRGARADEISEEQIVLAMQVVTCKEEIDFTMRLAKVEAELQAPLVEKYADELIAKRAQIDEAVVKARAVIAANGDMFEPVA
;
A
#
# COMPACT_ATOMS: atom_id res chain seq x y z
N MET A 1 6.19 2.40 27.00
CA MET A 1 7.05 2.75 25.86
C MET A 1 7.42 4.22 25.96
N PRO A 2 8.65 4.65 25.61
CA PRO A 2 8.94 6.08 25.46
C PRO A 2 8.10 6.68 24.32
N ASP A 3 7.66 7.93 24.46
CA ASP A 3 6.86 8.61 23.43
C ASP A 3 7.66 8.84 22.13
N GLU A 4 8.99 8.88 22.24
CA GLU A 4 9.91 9.13 21.15
C GLU A 4 11.21 8.33 21.32
N ILE A 5 11.77 7.82 20.22
CA ILE A 5 13.09 7.19 20.17
C ILE A 5 13.91 7.93 19.11
N ARG A 6 14.94 8.68 19.53
CA ARG A 6 15.85 9.42 18.62
C ARG A 6 15.13 10.31 17.58
N GLY A 7 14.09 11.06 17.95
CA GLY A 7 13.32 11.88 17.00
C GLY A 7 12.09 11.18 16.43
N ILE A 8 11.92 9.88 16.67
CA ILE A 8 10.90 9.04 16.04
C ILE A 8 9.73 8.90 16.99
N ALA A 9 8.56 9.43 16.61
CA ALA A 9 7.33 9.23 17.36
C ALA A 9 6.97 7.74 17.39
N MET A 10 6.73 7.22 18.59
CA MET A 10 6.44 5.79 18.78
C MET A 10 4.95 5.47 18.87
N ALA A 11 4.09 6.49 18.94
CA ALA A 11 2.65 6.29 18.90
C ALA A 11 2.19 6.01 17.46
N PRO A 12 1.20 5.11 17.27
CA PRO A 12 0.52 5.01 15.98
C PRO A 12 -0.29 6.30 15.73
N GLU A 13 -0.46 6.66 14.47
CA GLU A 13 -1.34 7.74 14.03
C GLU A 13 -2.47 7.15 13.20
N LEU A 14 -3.72 7.49 13.54
CA LEU A 14 -4.90 7.08 12.78
C LEU A 14 -5.46 8.31 12.06
N ASP A 15 -5.69 8.18 10.76
CA ASP A 15 -6.42 9.15 9.95
C ASP A 15 -7.75 8.50 9.54
N GLU A 16 -8.81 8.79 10.30
CA GLU A 16 -10.16 8.26 10.04
C GLU A 16 -10.73 8.70 8.68
N GLN A 17 -10.30 9.86 8.16
CA GLN A 17 -10.79 10.37 6.89
C GLN A 17 -10.17 9.61 5.73
N ALA A 18 -8.86 9.33 5.80
CA ALA A 18 -8.16 8.53 4.81
C ALA A 18 -8.32 7.02 5.04
N GLY A 19 -8.76 6.61 6.23
CA GLY A 19 -8.72 5.21 6.66
C GLY A 19 -7.29 4.69 6.87
N ALA A 20 -6.32 5.59 7.05
CA ALA A 20 -4.91 5.22 7.18
C ALA A 20 -4.52 4.94 8.64
N VAL A 21 -3.68 3.93 8.84
CA VAL A 21 -2.97 3.69 10.09
C VAL A 21 -1.49 3.86 9.79
N ARG A 22 -0.79 4.73 10.53
CA ARG A 22 0.65 4.94 10.39
C ARG A 22 1.37 4.50 11.66
N LEU A 23 2.11 3.42 11.54
CA LEU A 23 2.94 2.83 12.58
C LEU A 23 4.35 3.45 12.61
N PRO A 24 5.12 3.28 13.70
CA PRO A 24 6.48 3.81 13.80
C PRO A 24 7.39 3.49 12.62
N LEU A 25 7.36 2.25 12.11
CA LEU A 25 8.21 1.81 11.00
C LEU A 25 7.79 2.34 9.63
N ASP A 26 6.53 2.71 9.44
CA ASP A 26 6.02 3.22 8.16
C ASP A 26 6.71 4.54 7.76
N ARG A 27 7.33 5.22 8.73
CA ARG A 27 8.12 6.44 8.52
C ARG A 27 9.45 6.18 7.80
N PHE A 28 9.86 4.92 7.62
CA PHE A 28 11.14 4.54 7.02
C PHE A 28 11.00 3.73 5.73
N VAL A 29 9.78 3.44 5.31
CA VAL A 29 9.45 2.84 4.02
C VAL A 29 8.82 3.91 3.12
N GLU A 30 8.74 3.63 1.82
CA GLU A 30 8.10 4.51 0.86
C GLU A 30 6.59 4.60 1.07
N THR A 31 6.02 5.78 0.87
CA THR A 31 4.56 5.92 0.75
C THR A 31 4.07 5.40 -0.61
N PRO A 32 2.76 5.14 -0.80
CA PRO A 32 2.22 4.78 -2.11
C PRO A 32 2.52 5.83 -3.21
N GLU A 33 2.52 7.13 -2.87
CA GLU A 33 2.93 8.19 -3.80
C GLU A 33 4.41 8.07 -4.18
N GLU A 34 5.29 7.85 -3.19
CA GLU A 34 6.73 7.73 -3.43
C GLU A 34 7.06 6.50 -4.27
N LEU A 35 6.39 5.37 -4.01
CA LEU A 35 6.49 4.15 -4.82
C LEU A 35 6.10 4.41 -6.28
N ASP A 36 4.98 5.09 -6.51
CA ASP A 36 4.50 5.48 -7.85
C ASP A 36 5.52 6.37 -8.55
N VAL A 37 6.01 7.43 -7.88
CA VAL A 37 7.04 8.34 -8.40
C VAL A 37 8.31 7.60 -8.81
N LEU A 38 8.84 6.72 -7.94
CA LEU A 38 10.07 5.97 -8.20
C LEU A 38 9.89 4.99 -9.37
N THR A 39 8.75 4.30 -9.42
CA THR A 39 8.42 3.33 -10.47
C THR A 39 8.22 3.99 -11.83
N VAL A 40 7.50 5.11 -11.87
CA VAL A 40 7.28 5.89 -13.09
C VAL A 40 8.60 6.46 -13.61
N ALA A 41 9.44 7.02 -12.74
CA ALA A 41 10.75 7.54 -13.15
C ALA A 41 11.67 6.44 -13.71
N GLY A 42 11.69 5.26 -13.10
CA GLY A 42 12.41 4.09 -13.62
C GLY A 42 11.91 3.70 -15.02
N SER A 43 10.59 3.64 -15.20
CA SER A 43 9.95 3.33 -16.49
C SER A 43 10.27 4.38 -17.56
N VAL A 44 10.26 5.66 -17.21
CA VAL A 44 10.62 6.77 -18.11
C VAL A 44 12.03 6.60 -18.66
N LEU A 45 13.02 6.29 -17.80
CA LEU A 45 14.41 6.11 -18.24
C LEU A 45 14.56 4.89 -19.14
N THR A 46 13.93 3.77 -18.77
CA THR A 46 13.95 2.54 -19.56
C THR A 46 13.33 2.76 -20.95
N PHE A 47 12.13 3.32 -21.01
CA PHE A 47 11.44 3.54 -22.28
C PHE A 47 12.07 4.64 -23.12
N ARG A 48 12.72 5.63 -22.51
CA ARG A 48 13.51 6.62 -23.26
C ARG A 48 14.69 5.95 -23.98
N CYS A 49 15.43 5.09 -23.28
CA CYS A 49 16.50 4.32 -23.90
C CYS A 49 15.98 3.43 -25.05
N ALA A 50 14.83 2.77 -24.88
CA ALA A 50 14.25 1.97 -25.94
C ALA A 50 13.81 2.83 -27.15
N ARG A 51 13.26 4.02 -26.88
CA ARG A 51 12.87 5.00 -27.91
C ARG A 51 14.06 5.54 -28.69
N ASP A 52 15.17 5.81 -28.01
CA ASP A 52 16.44 6.19 -28.66
C ASP A 52 16.98 5.07 -29.58
N GLN A 53 16.55 3.82 -29.36
CA GLN A 53 16.84 2.65 -30.21
C GLN A 53 15.75 2.35 -31.25
N GLY A 54 14.75 3.22 -31.38
CA GLY A 54 13.70 3.11 -32.40
C GLY A 54 12.46 2.31 -31.98
N VAL A 55 12.38 1.85 -30.73
CA VAL A 55 11.17 1.21 -30.19
C VAL A 55 10.13 2.28 -29.85
N PRO A 56 8.86 2.17 -30.31
CA PRO A 56 7.83 3.16 -30.01
C PRO A 56 7.26 3.02 -28.58
N ALA A 57 8.14 2.85 -27.59
CA ALA A 57 7.76 2.67 -26.19
C ALA A 57 7.28 3.99 -25.56
N GLN A 58 6.32 3.88 -24.67
CA GLN A 58 5.70 5.00 -23.93
C GLN A 58 5.65 4.65 -22.44
N ALA A 59 5.98 5.62 -21.59
CA ALA A 59 5.83 5.48 -20.14
C ALA A 59 4.38 5.70 -19.71
N SER A 60 3.93 4.93 -18.71
CA SER A 60 2.68 5.24 -18.01
C SER A 60 2.87 6.52 -17.19
N GLY A 61 1.83 7.36 -17.15
CA GLY A 61 1.82 8.53 -16.26
C GLY A 61 1.70 8.13 -14.79
N GLN A 62 1.91 9.10 -13.91
CA GLN A 62 1.66 8.95 -12.47
C GLN A 62 0.17 8.77 -12.20
N LEU A 63 -0.15 8.11 -11.09
CA LEU A 63 -1.51 8.07 -10.58
C LEU A 63 -1.95 9.48 -10.16
N PRO A 64 -3.26 9.80 -10.27
CA PRO A 64 -3.80 11.02 -9.69
C PRO A 64 -3.54 11.07 -8.18
N GLU A 65 -3.28 12.26 -7.63
CA GLU A 65 -3.08 12.46 -6.18
C GLU A 65 -4.22 11.88 -5.33
N SER A 66 -5.45 11.96 -5.81
CA SER A 66 -6.63 11.37 -5.16
C SER A 66 -6.57 9.85 -5.03
N SER A 67 -5.81 9.18 -5.90
CA SER A 67 -5.64 7.73 -5.84
C SER A 67 -4.66 7.32 -4.76
N HIS A 68 -3.62 8.11 -4.47
CA HIS A 68 -2.64 7.80 -3.43
C HIS A 68 -3.28 7.69 -2.05
N ALA A 69 -4.21 8.61 -1.71
CA ALA A 69 -4.97 8.54 -0.47
C ALA A 69 -5.78 7.24 -0.32
N ILE A 70 -6.27 6.67 -1.43
CA ILE A 70 -6.98 5.38 -1.40
C ILE A 70 -6.01 4.25 -1.05
N TYR A 71 -4.79 4.26 -1.59
CA TYR A 71 -3.79 3.22 -1.31
C TYR A 71 -3.09 3.41 0.05
N GLU A 72 -3.19 4.58 0.69
CA GLU A 72 -2.77 4.78 2.09
C GLU A 72 -3.76 4.19 3.10
N SER A 73 -4.98 3.87 2.66
CA SER A 73 -6.01 3.29 3.51
C SER A 73 -5.60 1.88 3.96
N GLU A 74 -5.49 1.68 5.27
CA GLU A 74 -5.10 0.42 5.90
C GLU A 74 -6.12 -0.69 5.61
N SER A 75 -5.65 -1.90 5.30
CA SER A 75 -6.47 -3.06 4.99
C SER A 75 -6.12 -4.32 5.78
N TYR A 76 -4.95 -4.39 6.43
CA TYR A 76 -4.49 -5.52 7.24
C TYR A 76 -5.41 -5.79 8.43
N PHE A 77 -5.87 -4.73 9.09
CA PHE A 77 -6.85 -4.85 10.17
C PHE A 77 -8.28 -5.04 9.66
N GLY A 78 -8.50 -5.13 8.34
CA GLY A 78 -9.82 -5.08 7.71
C GLY A 78 -10.46 -3.69 7.75
N PRO A 79 -11.72 -3.55 7.27
CA PRO A 79 -12.41 -2.27 7.27
C PRO A 79 -12.55 -1.77 8.71
N TRP A 80 -12.19 -0.51 8.94
CA TRP A 80 -12.28 0.11 10.26
C TRP A 80 -12.89 1.51 10.26
N THR A 81 -13.16 2.06 9.08
CA THR A 81 -13.96 3.28 8.93
C THR A 81 -15.24 2.99 8.15
N THR A 82 -16.27 3.79 8.40
CA THR A 82 -17.54 3.70 7.67
C THR A 82 -17.34 3.89 6.17
N ASP A 83 -16.49 4.82 5.74
CA ASP A 83 -16.23 5.08 4.31
C ASP A 83 -15.59 3.87 3.62
N GLN A 84 -14.58 3.27 4.25
CA GLN A 84 -13.96 2.03 3.75
C GLN A 84 -14.98 0.90 3.61
N ALA A 85 -15.77 0.63 4.66
CA ALA A 85 -16.75 -0.45 4.65
C ALA A 85 -17.82 -0.25 3.57
N GLN A 86 -18.30 0.99 3.39
CA GLN A 86 -19.29 1.31 2.36
C GLN A 86 -18.73 1.18 0.95
N ARG A 87 -17.48 1.59 0.74
CA ARG A 87 -16.89 1.63 -0.60
C ARG A 87 -16.31 0.28 -1.03
N PHE A 88 -15.69 -0.44 -0.12
CA PHE A 88 -14.88 -1.62 -0.45
C PHE A 88 -15.35 -2.91 0.23
N GLY A 89 -16.23 -2.84 1.24
CA GLY A 89 -16.53 -4.02 2.06
C GLY A 89 -15.26 -4.55 2.72
N PHE A 90 -14.81 -5.74 2.30
CA PHE A 90 -13.54 -6.34 2.74
C PHE A 90 -12.45 -6.37 1.66
N VAL A 91 -12.73 -5.85 0.46
CA VAL A 91 -11.71 -5.71 -0.59
C VAL A 91 -10.70 -4.66 -0.17
N SER A 92 -9.42 -4.88 -0.49
CA SER A 92 -8.38 -3.87 -0.22
C SER A 92 -8.70 -2.56 -0.95
N PRO A 93 -8.63 -1.41 -0.26
CA PRO A 93 -8.81 -0.10 -0.87
C PRO A 93 -7.94 0.08 -2.12
N SER A 94 -8.59 0.40 -3.23
CA SER A 94 -7.94 0.58 -4.53
C SER A 94 -8.77 1.50 -5.42
N SER A 95 -8.16 2.02 -6.49
CA SER A 95 -8.90 2.87 -7.43
C SER A 95 -9.98 2.08 -8.18
N ASP A 96 -11.02 2.75 -8.66
CA ASP A 96 -12.10 2.11 -9.42
C ASP A 96 -11.56 1.40 -10.68
N ASN A 97 -10.51 1.94 -11.30
CA ASN A 97 -9.85 1.31 -12.44
C ASN A 97 -9.21 -0.02 -12.06
N ASP A 98 -8.57 -0.10 -10.88
CA ASP A 98 -7.95 -1.33 -10.40
C ASP A 98 -9.00 -2.35 -9.98
N LEU A 99 -10.09 -1.93 -9.35
CA LEU A 99 -11.21 -2.81 -9.02
C LEU A 99 -11.79 -3.47 -10.29
N VAL A 100 -11.97 -2.70 -11.36
CA VAL A 100 -12.42 -3.22 -12.66
C VAL A 100 -11.35 -4.10 -13.31
N ALA A 101 -10.07 -3.70 -13.28
CA ALA A 101 -8.98 -4.46 -13.90
C ALA A 101 -8.78 -5.83 -13.23
N ASN A 102 -9.03 -5.91 -11.93
CA ASN A 102 -8.97 -7.15 -11.14
C ASN A 102 -10.29 -7.93 -11.14
N GLY A 103 -11.32 -7.47 -11.85
CA GLY A 103 -12.60 -8.17 -11.98
C GLY A 103 -13.46 -8.15 -10.71
N ILE A 104 -13.21 -7.23 -9.79
CA ILE A 104 -13.98 -7.06 -8.54
C ILE A 104 -15.30 -6.35 -8.81
N THR A 105 -15.27 -5.32 -9.66
CA THR A 105 -16.45 -4.55 -10.04
C THR A 105 -16.66 -4.56 -11.55
N GLU A 106 -17.91 -4.41 -11.97
CA GLU A 106 -18.23 -4.18 -13.36
C GLU A 106 -17.89 -2.74 -13.74
N ARG A 107 -17.46 -2.57 -14.99
CA ARG A 107 -17.31 -1.24 -15.58
C ARG A 107 -18.68 -0.58 -15.66
N ALA A 108 -18.83 0.60 -15.05
CA ALA A 108 -20.06 1.37 -15.16
C ALA A 108 -20.38 1.73 -16.62
N GLU A 109 -21.64 1.56 -17.02
CA GLU A 109 -22.09 1.90 -18.38
C GLU A 109 -21.77 3.37 -18.72
N GLY A 110 -21.17 3.59 -19.89
CA GLY A 110 -20.81 4.93 -20.37
C GLY A 110 -19.47 5.46 -19.86
N THR A 111 -18.72 4.70 -19.06
CA THR A 111 -17.30 4.99 -18.83
C THR A 111 -16.49 4.64 -20.09
N ALA A 112 -15.42 5.39 -20.33
CA ALA A 112 -14.56 5.15 -21.48
C ALA A 112 -14.00 3.71 -21.42
N GLU A 113 -13.92 3.05 -22.58
CA GLU A 113 -13.15 1.81 -22.71
C GLU A 113 -11.74 2.02 -22.12
N PRO A 114 -11.19 1.01 -21.42
CA PRO A 114 -9.85 1.12 -20.88
C PRO A 114 -8.93 1.43 -22.07
N THR A 115 -8.13 2.47 -21.91
CA THR A 115 -7.15 2.82 -22.93
C THR A 115 -6.30 1.59 -23.18
N VAL A 116 -6.12 1.24 -24.46
CA VAL A 116 -5.15 0.20 -24.84
C VAL A 116 -3.85 0.55 -24.12
N PRO A 117 -3.28 -0.36 -23.30
CA PRO A 117 -2.09 -0.05 -22.53
C PRO A 117 -1.02 0.54 -23.45
N PRO A 118 -0.27 1.57 -23.03
CA PRO A 118 0.61 2.36 -23.90
C PRO A 118 1.61 1.52 -24.71
N ASN A 119 1.93 0.31 -24.25
CA ASN A 119 2.87 -0.61 -24.89
C ASN A 119 2.23 -1.94 -25.35
N ALA A 120 0.90 -2.06 -25.42
CA ALA A 120 0.22 -3.30 -25.79
C ALA A 120 0.49 -3.78 -27.23
N ARG A 121 1.09 -2.92 -28.06
CA ARG A 121 1.44 -3.21 -29.46
C ARG A 121 2.94 -3.53 -29.65
N LEU A 122 3.75 -3.45 -28.60
CA LEU A 122 5.16 -3.82 -28.69
C LEU A 122 5.29 -5.32 -28.99
N THR A 123 6.20 -5.66 -29.90
CA THR A 123 6.53 -7.04 -30.26
C THR A 123 7.51 -7.66 -29.26
N GLU A 124 7.73 -8.97 -29.33
CA GLU A 124 8.76 -9.65 -28.52
C GLU A 124 10.16 -9.07 -28.78
N ALA A 125 10.45 -8.68 -30.04
CA ALA A 125 11.72 -8.05 -30.39
C ALA A 125 11.87 -6.64 -29.78
N ASP A 126 10.77 -5.89 -29.68
CA ASP A 126 10.76 -4.58 -29.01
C ASP A 126 11.03 -4.74 -27.51
N TRP A 127 10.41 -5.74 -26.87
CA TRP A 127 10.63 -6.03 -25.45
C TRP A 127 12.08 -6.46 -25.15
N ALA A 128 12.73 -7.20 -26.04
CA ALA A 128 14.15 -7.52 -25.87
C ALA A 128 15.03 -6.26 -25.78
N VAL A 129 14.71 -5.22 -26.57
CA VAL A 129 15.42 -3.92 -26.49
C VAL A 129 15.08 -3.19 -25.18
N VAL A 130 13.82 -3.24 -24.75
CA VAL A 130 13.41 -2.67 -23.45
C VAL A 130 14.17 -3.33 -22.30
N ASP A 131 14.32 -4.64 -22.31
CA ASP A 131 15.04 -5.39 -21.27
C ASP A 131 16.53 -5.01 -21.21
N GLU A 132 17.17 -4.77 -22.36
CA GLU A 132 18.54 -4.26 -22.43
C GLU A 132 18.70 -2.86 -21.82
N CYS A 133 17.61 -2.10 -21.71
CA CYS A 133 17.60 -0.75 -21.14
C CYS A 133 17.44 -0.71 -19.61
N VAL A 134 17.22 -1.85 -18.93
CA VAL A 134 16.96 -1.93 -17.47
C VAL A 134 18.26 -2.08 -16.65
N ASP A 135 19.28 -1.24 -16.88
CA ASP A 135 20.54 -1.34 -16.11
C ASP A 135 21.27 -0.01 -15.82
N GLY A 136 20.60 1.13 -16.08
CA GLY A 136 21.19 2.44 -15.85
C GLY A 136 21.39 2.78 -14.36
N PRO A 137 22.35 3.67 -14.04
CA PRO A 137 22.69 4.01 -12.66
C PRO A 137 21.54 4.68 -11.90
N GLU A 138 20.72 5.49 -12.57
CA GLU A 138 19.54 6.13 -11.95
C GLU A 138 18.44 5.09 -11.67
N GLN A 139 18.17 4.17 -12.60
CA GLN A 139 17.24 3.06 -12.35
C GLN A 139 17.68 2.20 -11.16
N LYS A 140 18.98 1.87 -11.07
CA LYS A 140 19.54 1.14 -9.92
C LYS A 140 19.35 1.89 -8.61
N MET A 141 19.48 3.22 -8.63
CA MET A 141 19.22 4.05 -7.45
C MET A 141 17.76 3.97 -7.03
N PHE A 142 16.81 4.09 -7.96
CA PHE A 142 15.37 3.98 -7.65
C PHE A 142 15.02 2.58 -7.15
N ALA A 143 15.53 1.53 -7.80
CA ALA A 143 15.34 0.15 -7.35
C ALA A 143 15.91 -0.09 -5.95
N ALA A 144 17.10 0.44 -5.65
CA ALA A 144 17.70 0.34 -4.31
C ALA A 144 16.90 1.10 -3.25
N ALA A 145 16.23 2.21 -3.61
CA ALA A 145 15.32 2.90 -2.71
C ALA A 145 14.09 2.05 -2.36
N LEU A 146 13.60 1.21 -3.27
CA LEU A 146 12.48 0.28 -3.04
C LEU A 146 12.88 -1.07 -2.44
N THR A 147 14.18 -1.38 -2.40
CA THR A 147 14.67 -2.66 -1.86
C THR A 147 14.75 -2.61 -0.34
N HIS A 148 14.13 -3.57 0.34
CA HIS A 148 14.09 -3.65 1.81
C HIS A 148 15.13 -4.63 2.36
N ASP A 149 16.43 -4.42 2.12
CA ASP A 149 17.52 -5.39 2.39
C ASP A 149 18.40 -5.07 3.61
N GLY A 150 17.84 -4.40 4.62
CA GLY A 150 18.57 -4.00 5.83
C GLY A 150 18.63 -5.08 6.92
N PRO A 151 19.54 -4.96 7.91
CA PRO A 151 19.60 -5.86 9.07
C PRO A 151 18.32 -5.91 9.94
N TRP A 152 17.35 -5.02 9.69
CA TRP A 152 16.04 -5.00 10.32
C TRP A 152 14.98 -5.83 9.59
N GLU A 153 15.21 -6.23 8.34
CA GLU A 153 14.21 -6.86 7.47
C GLU A 153 13.57 -8.11 8.11
N GLU A 154 14.38 -9.06 8.57
CA GLU A 154 13.89 -10.29 9.22
C GLU A 154 13.06 -9.96 10.47
N SER A 155 13.46 -8.95 11.23
CA SER A 155 12.72 -8.52 12.42
C SER A 155 11.39 -7.84 12.04
N MET A 156 11.34 -7.10 10.93
CA MET A 156 10.09 -6.52 10.42
C MET A 156 9.12 -7.60 9.94
N GLN A 157 9.62 -8.59 9.18
CA GLN A 157 8.81 -9.69 8.66
C GLN A 157 8.21 -10.57 9.77
N ALA A 158 8.82 -10.60 10.95
CA ALA A 158 8.33 -11.34 12.11
C ALA A 158 7.23 -10.60 12.91
N LEU A 159 7.01 -9.29 12.67
CA LEU A 159 6.06 -8.49 13.44
C LEU A 159 4.61 -8.98 13.35
N PRO A 160 4.06 -9.35 12.17
CA PRO A 160 2.68 -9.83 12.09
C PRO A 160 2.46 -11.10 12.94
N GLU A 161 3.42 -12.02 12.94
CA GLU A 161 3.35 -13.23 13.76
C GLU A 161 3.50 -12.92 15.25
N ALA A 162 4.34 -11.94 15.62
CA ALA A 162 4.48 -11.47 16.98
C ALA A 162 3.19 -10.80 17.49
N LEU A 163 2.55 -9.97 16.66
CA LEU A 163 1.28 -9.32 16.96
C LEU A 163 0.18 -10.34 17.22
N LEU A 164 0.05 -11.35 16.36
CA LEU A 164 -0.94 -12.43 16.51
C LEU A 164 -0.73 -13.29 17.76
N ARG A 165 0.48 -13.31 18.33
CA ARG A 165 0.83 -14.08 19.54
C ARG A 165 0.87 -13.25 20.81
N ASP A 166 0.65 -11.94 20.74
CA ASP A 166 0.66 -11.06 21.91
C ASP A 166 -0.63 -11.26 22.72
N ASP A 167 -0.52 -11.54 24.02
CA ASP A 167 -1.67 -11.77 24.91
C ASP A 167 -2.68 -10.62 24.87
N ARG A 168 -2.23 -9.37 24.62
CA ARG A 168 -3.13 -8.21 24.52
C ARG A 168 -3.91 -8.21 23.22
N THR A 169 -3.31 -8.70 22.13
CA THR A 169 -4.03 -8.92 20.87
C THR A 169 -5.08 -10.01 21.05
N GLU A 170 -4.75 -11.10 21.75
CA GLU A 170 -5.71 -12.17 22.06
C GLU A 170 -6.90 -11.64 22.86
N GLU A 171 -6.66 -10.81 23.89
CA GLU A 171 -7.71 -10.16 24.67
C GLU A 171 -8.60 -9.24 23.79
N LEU A 172 -7.98 -8.39 22.95
CA LEU A 172 -8.71 -7.51 22.02
C LEU A 172 -9.57 -8.30 21.02
N VAL A 173 -9.04 -9.40 20.49
CA VAL A 173 -9.77 -10.28 19.58
C VAL A 173 -10.94 -10.96 20.29
N SER A 174 -10.79 -11.33 21.56
CA SER A 174 -11.88 -11.88 22.37
C SER A 174 -13.00 -10.85 22.55
N GLU A 175 -12.66 -9.60 22.90
CA GLU A 175 -13.64 -8.51 23.01
C GLU A 175 -14.37 -8.26 21.68
N LEU A 176 -13.64 -8.26 20.56
CA LEU A 176 -14.22 -8.10 19.23
C LEU A 176 -15.15 -9.27 18.87
N THR A 177 -14.77 -10.49 19.25
CA THR A 177 -15.58 -11.69 19.05
C THR A 177 -16.88 -11.64 19.85
N GLU A 178 -16.85 -11.18 21.10
CA GLU A 178 -18.05 -10.97 21.91
C GLU A 178 -19.01 -9.98 21.22
N CYS A 179 -18.49 -8.87 20.67
CA CYS A 179 -19.33 -7.94 19.89
C CYS A 179 -19.89 -8.58 18.62
N TYR A 180 -19.08 -9.34 17.89
CA TYR A 180 -19.54 -10.09 16.72
C TYR A 180 -20.71 -11.01 17.08
N GLU A 181 -20.58 -11.81 18.13
CA GLU A 181 -21.63 -12.73 18.60
C GLU A 181 -22.92 -11.99 19.00
N ASP A 182 -22.81 -10.85 19.70
CA ASP A 182 -23.95 -10.00 20.08
C ASP A 182 -24.68 -9.41 18.86
N HIS A 183 -23.95 -9.18 17.77
CA HIS A 183 -24.50 -8.74 16.48
C HIS A 183 -24.88 -9.89 15.54
N GLY A 184 -24.79 -11.14 16.00
CA GLY A 184 -25.14 -12.33 15.23
C GLY A 184 -24.15 -12.68 14.12
N LEU A 185 -22.91 -12.19 14.24
CA LEU A 185 -21.78 -12.54 13.38
C LEU A 185 -20.99 -13.69 13.99
N GLU A 186 -20.31 -14.45 13.15
CA GLU A 186 -19.38 -15.50 13.59
C GLU A 186 -17.95 -15.03 13.31
N PRO A 187 -16.97 -15.23 14.22
CA PRO A 187 -15.57 -14.92 13.94
C PRO A 187 -15.04 -15.82 12.82
N GLY A 188 -14.11 -15.29 12.01
CA GLY A 188 -13.45 -15.99 10.93
C GLY A 188 -12.38 -16.96 11.43
N ASP A 189 -12.04 -17.93 10.57
CA ASP A 189 -11.12 -19.02 10.93
C ASP A 189 -9.63 -18.65 10.74
N GLU A 190 -9.32 -17.71 9.85
CA GLU A 190 -7.93 -17.34 9.48
C GLU A 190 -7.42 -16.12 10.26
N LEU A 191 -8.20 -15.04 10.27
CA LEU A 191 -7.92 -13.82 11.04
C LEU A 191 -9.14 -13.52 11.88
N ALA A 192 -9.00 -13.58 13.20
CA ALA A 192 -10.12 -13.47 14.11
C ALA A 192 -10.77 -12.06 14.13
N TRP A 193 -10.08 -11.04 13.59
CA TRP A 193 -10.67 -9.72 13.35
C TRP A 193 -11.46 -9.59 12.04
N TYR A 194 -11.56 -10.66 11.25
CA TYR A 194 -12.52 -10.79 10.15
C TYR A 194 -13.66 -11.74 10.58
N PRO A 195 -14.92 -11.43 10.26
CA PRO A 195 -16.00 -12.37 10.48
C PRO A 195 -16.01 -13.46 9.39
N ARG A 196 -16.62 -14.61 9.70
CA ARG A 196 -16.89 -15.67 8.73
C ARG A 196 -17.78 -15.12 7.61
N GLY A 197 -17.42 -15.44 6.36
CA GLY A 197 -18.14 -14.97 5.17
C GLY A 197 -17.65 -13.62 4.63
N ALA A 198 -16.70 -12.97 5.29
CA ALA A 198 -15.96 -11.86 4.70
C ALA A 198 -15.21 -12.31 3.44
N ARG A 199 -15.31 -11.54 2.36
CA ARG A 199 -14.71 -11.85 1.06
C ARG A 199 -13.88 -10.68 0.55
N ALA A 200 -12.58 -10.92 0.37
CA ALA A 200 -11.64 -9.93 -0.15
C ALA A 200 -11.63 -9.81 -1.69
N ASP A 201 -12.49 -10.58 -2.37
CA ASP A 201 -12.58 -10.68 -3.84
C ASP A 201 -13.91 -10.15 -4.40
N GLU A 202 -14.77 -9.56 -3.57
CA GLU A 202 -16.12 -9.15 -3.99
C GLU A 202 -16.62 -7.93 -3.21
N ILE A 203 -17.27 -6.99 -3.92
CA ILE A 203 -18.02 -5.87 -3.32
C ILE A 203 -19.50 -6.09 -3.64
N SER A 204 -20.28 -6.49 -2.63
CA SER A 204 -21.73 -6.70 -2.73
C SER A 204 -22.47 -5.97 -1.60
N GLU A 205 -23.79 -5.82 -1.70
CA GLU A 205 -24.61 -5.25 -0.62
C GLU A 205 -24.45 -6.05 0.67
N GLU A 206 -24.41 -7.39 0.58
CA GLU A 206 -24.17 -8.26 1.72
C GLU A 206 -22.79 -8.06 2.35
N GLN A 207 -21.73 -7.92 1.53
CA GLN A 207 -20.38 -7.66 2.03
C GLN A 207 -20.26 -6.28 2.67
N ILE A 208 -20.93 -5.26 2.11
CA ILE A 208 -20.98 -3.91 2.69
C ILE A 208 -21.71 -3.93 4.04
N VAL A 209 -22.88 -4.57 4.12
CA VAL A 209 -23.63 -4.67 5.39
C VAL A 209 -22.78 -5.40 6.46
N LEU A 210 -22.13 -6.50 6.09
CA LEU A 210 -21.25 -7.23 7.00
C LEU A 210 -20.06 -6.37 7.46
N ALA A 211 -19.39 -5.68 6.54
CA ALA A 211 -18.27 -4.78 6.85
C ALA A 211 -18.70 -3.61 7.75
N MET A 212 -19.90 -3.05 7.55
CA MET A 212 -20.45 -1.99 8.40
C MET A 212 -20.70 -2.47 9.84
N GLN A 213 -21.15 -3.71 10.03
CA GLN A 213 -21.31 -4.29 11.37
C GLN A 213 -19.93 -4.53 12.02
N VAL A 214 -18.93 -4.95 11.24
CA VAL A 214 -17.54 -5.08 11.72
C VAL A 214 -16.99 -3.74 12.19
N VAL A 215 -17.15 -2.68 11.39
CA VAL A 215 -16.73 -1.33 11.76
C VAL A 215 -17.42 -0.88 13.04
N THR A 216 -18.73 -1.12 13.17
CA THR A 216 -19.48 -0.80 14.39
C THR A 216 -18.83 -1.47 15.61
N CYS A 217 -18.56 -2.78 15.55
CA CYS A 217 -17.91 -3.48 16.65
C CYS A 217 -16.49 -2.98 16.96
N LYS A 218 -15.71 -2.64 15.93
CA LYS A 218 -14.37 -2.09 16.11
C LYS A 218 -14.40 -0.70 16.76
N GLU A 219 -15.34 0.15 16.36
CA GLU A 219 -15.53 1.48 16.93
C GLU A 219 -15.97 1.41 18.41
N GLU A 220 -16.85 0.48 18.78
CA GLU A 220 -17.34 0.34 20.16
C GLU A 220 -16.24 0.04 21.18
N ILE A 221 -15.22 -0.72 20.78
CA ILE A 221 -14.12 -1.14 21.66
C ILE A 221 -12.79 -0.43 21.35
N ASP A 222 -12.79 0.55 20.44
CA ASP A 222 -11.59 1.24 19.95
C ASP A 222 -10.52 0.25 19.42
N PHE A 223 -10.97 -0.79 18.71
CA PHE A 223 -10.16 -1.96 18.34
C PHE A 223 -8.91 -1.55 17.55
N THR A 224 -9.08 -0.75 16.50
CA THR A 224 -7.98 -0.40 15.57
C THR A 224 -6.89 0.40 16.27
N MET A 225 -7.23 1.41 17.07
CA MET A 225 -6.25 2.19 17.84
C MET A 225 -5.53 1.31 18.86
N ARG A 226 -6.27 0.47 19.60
CA ARG A 226 -5.69 -0.42 20.61
C ARG A 226 -4.75 -1.45 19.98
N LEU A 227 -5.13 -2.03 18.85
CA LEU A 227 -4.30 -2.99 18.12
C LEU A 227 -3.06 -2.32 17.51
N ALA A 228 -3.22 -1.17 16.83
CA ALA A 228 -2.12 -0.39 16.28
C ALA A 228 -1.12 0.03 17.38
N LYS A 229 -1.59 0.29 18.60
CA LYS A 229 -0.72 0.58 19.74
C LYS A 229 0.08 -0.64 20.19
N VAL A 230 -0.54 -1.82 20.24
CA VAL A 230 0.19 -3.08 20.52
C VAL A 230 1.28 -3.29 19.48
N GLU A 231 0.96 -3.12 18.21
CA GLU A 231 1.94 -3.26 17.12
C GLU A 231 3.05 -2.23 17.21
N ALA A 232 2.74 -0.95 17.42
CA ALA A 232 3.74 0.10 17.60
C ALA A 232 4.69 -0.19 18.77
N GLU A 233 4.18 -0.77 19.86
CA GLU A 233 5.00 -1.20 20.99
C GLU A 233 5.90 -2.41 20.65
N LEU A 234 5.43 -3.32 19.80
CA LEU A 234 6.24 -4.43 19.26
C LEU A 234 7.32 -3.95 18.27
N GLN A 235 7.06 -2.85 17.56
CA GLN A 235 8.05 -2.22 16.68
C GLN A 235 9.15 -1.48 17.45
N ALA A 236 8.87 -1.01 18.67
CA ALA A 236 9.79 -0.15 19.42
C ALA A 236 11.21 -0.74 19.64
N PRO A 237 11.39 -2.02 20.02
CA PRO A 237 12.73 -2.60 20.16
C PRO A 237 13.51 -2.66 18.84
N LEU A 238 12.80 -2.85 17.72
CA LEU A 238 13.41 -2.87 16.40
C LEU A 238 13.87 -1.46 16.01
N VAL A 239 13.00 -0.46 16.19
CA VAL A 239 13.34 0.95 15.97
C VAL A 239 14.52 1.36 16.84
N GLU A 240 14.54 1.02 18.13
CA GLU A 240 15.65 1.34 19.03
C GLU A 240 16.98 0.71 18.57
N LYS A 241 16.92 -0.55 18.13
CA LYS A 241 18.09 -1.32 17.69
C LYS A 241 18.68 -0.83 16.37
N TYR A 242 17.82 -0.47 15.42
CA TYR A 242 18.21 -0.17 14.03
C TYR A 242 17.93 1.28 13.59
N ALA A 243 17.77 2.21 14.54
CA ALA A 243 17.39 3.58 14.24
C ALA A 243 18.31 4.25 13.21
N ASP A 244 19.63 4.06 13.31
CA ASP A 244 20.58 4.73 12.41
C ASP A 244 20.42 4.22 10.97
N GLU A 245 20.21 2.92 10.81
CA GLU A 245 20.06 2.34 9.49
C GLU A 245 18.67 2.59 8.88
N LEU A 246 17.62 2.62 9.70
CA LEU A 246 16.27 3.05 9.29
C LEU A 246 16.29 4.52 8.82
N ILE A 247 16.95 5.42 9.57
CA ILE A 247 17.13 6.83 9.18
C ILE A 247 17.91 6.93 7.86
N ALA A 248 18.98 6.14 7.71
CA ALA A 248 19.75 6.09 6.47
C ALA A 248 18.88 5.61 5.29
N LYS A 249 18.02 4.62 5.51
CA LYS A 249 17.08 4.12 4.51
C LYS A 249 16.08 5.20 4.08
N ARG A 250 15.46 5.90 5.03
CA ARG A 250 14.55 7.01 4.72
C ARG A 250 15.23 8.12 3.92
N ALA A 251 16.45 8.50 4.30
CA ALA A 251 17.24 9.49 3.55
C ALA A 251 17.55 9.04 2.11
N GLN A 252 17.79 7.74 1.90
CA GLN A 252 17.98 7.17 0.56
C GLN A 252 16.70 7.29 -0.28
N ILE A 253 15.53 6.98 0.29
CA ILE A 253 14.24 7.12 -0.41
C ILE A 253 13.99 8.58 -0.75
N ASP A 254 14.19 9.51 0.18
CA ASP A 254 14.00 10.95 -0.03
C ASP A 254 14.87 11.47 -1.19
N GLU A 255 16.15 11.09 -1.24
CA GLU A 255 17.06 11.47 -2.33
C GLU A 255 16.58 10.90 -3.67
N ALA A 256 16.12 9.65 -3.68
CA ALA A 256 15.62 8.98 -4.86
C ALA A 256 14.34 9.63 -5.39
N VAL A 257 13.39 9.97 -4.51
CA VAL A 257 12.13 10.65 -4.87
C VAL A 257 12.40 12.02 -5.49
N VAL A 258 13.32 12.81 -4.92
CA VAL A 258 13.71 14.12 -5.49
C VAL A 258 14.26 13.96 -6.91
N LYS A 259 15.14 12.99 -7.14
CA LYS A 259 15.68 12.73 -8.49
C LYS A 259 14.63 12.17 -9.43
N ALA A 260 13.79 11.25 -8.98
CA ALA A 260 12.70 10.67 -9.76
C ALA A 260 11.73 11.75 -10.26
N ARG A 261 11.32 12.68 -9.39
CA ARG A 261 10.49 13.84 -9.78
C ARG A 261 11.18 14.70 -10.85
N ALA A 262 12.50 14.93 -10.74
CA ALA A 262 13.25 15.66 -11.75
C ALA A 262 13.31 14.92 -13.10
N VAL A 263 13.48 13.60 -13.08
CA VAL A 263 13.41 12.74 -14.28
C VAL A 263 12.04 12.86 -14.94
N ILE A 264 10.95 12.69 -14.19
CA ILE A 264 9.58 12.78 -14.72
C ILE A 264 9.35 14.14 -15.38
N ALA A 265 9.71 15.23 -14.69
CA ALA A 265 9.52 16.60 -15.20
C ALA A 265 10.34 16.89 -16.47
N ALA A 266 11.54 16.31 -16.60
CA ALA A 266 12.42 16.53 -17.75
C ALA A 266 12.06 15.71 -18.99
N ASN A 267 11.14 14.74 -18.88
CA ASN A 267 10.83 13.74 -19.91
C ASN A 267 9.33 13.68 -20.21
N GLY A 268 8.64 14.82 -20.21
CA GLY A 268 7.19 14.88 -20.44
C GLY A 268 6.75 14.27 -21.78
N ASP A 269 7.61 14.26 -22.79
CA ASP A 269 7.37 13.62 -24.09
C ASP A 269 7.28 12.09 -24.01
N MET A 270 7.78 11.47 -22.94
CA MET A 270 7.71 10.02 -22.74
C MET A 270 6.30 9.52 -22.42
N PHE A 271 5.39 10.42 -22.00
CA PHE A 271 3.99 10.08 -21.72
C PHE A 271 3.08 10.23 -22.94
N GLU A 272 3.60 10.75 -24.05
CA GLU A 272 2.87 10.91 -25.29
C GLU A 272 3.14 9.72 -26.26
N PRO A 273 2.15 9.34 -27.08
CA PRO A 273 2.36 8.35 -28.13
C PRO A 273 3.39 8.81 -29.16
N VAL A 274 4.20 7.88 -29.67
CA VAL A 274 5.09 8.15 -30.80
C VAL A 274 4.25 8.24 -32.09
N ALA A 275 4.40 9.35 -32.81
CA ALA A 275 3.65 9.66 -34.03
C ALA A 275 4.04 8.81 -35.24
#